data_AF-A0A7S4QBX4-F1
#
_entry.id   AF-A0A7S4QBX4-F1
#
_cell.length_a   1.000
_cell.length_b   1.000
_cell.length_c   1.000
_cell.angle_alpha   90.00
_cell.angle_beta   90.00
_cell.angle_gamma   90.00
#
_symmetry.space_group_name_H-M   'P 1'
#
loop_
_entity.id
_entity.type
_entity.pdbx_description
1 polymer ?
#
loop_
_entity_poly.entity_id
_entity_poly.type
_entity_poly.pdbx_seq_one_letter_code
_entity_poly.pdbx_strand_id
1 'polypeptide(L)'
;MARLGRFAVAHVFISLCAGQLGMGPEDLQPLTEFRQQHRKTIDGRLCAAAFVQDRKAYTGCALARNPVGESGRPWCYVEPQLLVSGKADGSWGYCAPAIDYDAVRGVAAESLAAAVATVRGHVAQLQKAQRAAEDTLDTYRRVCSS
;
A
#
# COMPACT_ATOMS: atom_id res chain seq x y z
N MET A 1 -73.47 13.16 -39.47
CA MET A 1 -72.55 14.09 -38.77
C MET A 1 -71.98 13.37 -37.55
N ALA A 2 -70.67 13.45 -37.40
CA ALA A 2 -69.80 12.61 -36.58
C ALA A 2 -69.89 12.84 -35.05
N ARG A 3 -69.46 11.83 -34.27
CA ARG A 3 -68.79 11.91 -32.95
C ARG A 3 -68.31 10.49 -32.59
N LEU A 4 -67.07 10.11 -32.98
CA LEU A 4 -65.86 10.07 -32.13
C LEU A 4 -66.21 9.64 -30.68
N GLY A 5 -65.80 8.49 -30.17
CA GLY A 5 -64.53 7.78 -30.33
C GLY A 5 -63.86 7.72 -28.95
N ARG A 6 -64.10 6.61 -28.22
CA ARG A 6 -63.54 6.30 -26.90
C ARG A 6 -62.01 6.42 -26.92
N PHE A 7 -61.42 7.17 -26.00
CA PHE A 7 -60.02 7.00 -25.61
C PHE A 7 -59.93 6.92 -24.08
N ALA A 8 -59.70 5.71 -23.60
CA ALA A 8 -59.31 5.44 -22.23
C ALA A 8 -57.89 5.96 -22.02
N VAL A 9 -57.72 6.95 -21.14
CA VAL A 9 -56.40 7.35 -20.65
C VAL A 9 -56.10 6.50 -19.43
N ALA A 10 -55.44 5.36 -19.65
CA ALA A 10 -54.83 4.60 -18.57
C ALA A 10 -53.58 5.35 -18.12
N HIS A 11 -53.65 5.97 -16.93
CA HIS A 11 -52.49 6.54 -16.27
C HIS A 11 -51.52 5.40 -15.90
N VAL A 12 -50.51 5.18 -16.74
CA VAL A 12 -49.34 4.37 -16.41
C VAL A 12 -48.50 5.19 -15.42
N PHE A 13 -48.65 4.91 -14.13
CA PHE A 13 -47.69 5.34 -13.11
C PHE A 13 -46.39 4.55 -13.35
N ILE A 14 -45.51 5.13 -14.17
CA ILE A 14 -44.13 4.65 -14.33
C ILE A 14 -43.43 4.93 -12.99
N SER A 15 -43.31 3.89 -12.17
CA SER A 15 -42.41 3.86 -11.02
C SER A 15 -40.99 4.00 -11.55
N LEU A 16 -40.49 5.24 -11.55
CA LEU A 16 -39.08 5.55 -11.73
C LEU A 16 -38.33 5.02 -10.50
N CYS A 17 -37.96 3.74 -10.53
CA CYS A 17 -36.83 3.25 -9.73
C CYS A 17 -35.55 3.85 -10.34
N ALA A 18 -35.32 5.14 -10.07
CA ALA A 18 -34.00 5.72 -10.20
C ALA A 18 -33.15 5.17 -9.05
N GLY A 19 -32.57 3.99 -9.26
CA GLY A 19 -31.46 3.54 -8.43
C GLY A 19 -30.31 4.52 -8.62
N GLN A 20 -30.18 5.49 -7.72
CA GLN A 20 -28.90 6.15 -7.49
C GLN A 20 -27.92 5.08 -6.99
N LEU A 21 -27.27 4.41 -7.94
CA LEU A 21 -25.93 3.80 -7.89
C LEU A 21 -24.86 4.76 -7.33
N GLY A 22 -25.11 5.45 -6.23
CA GLY A 22 -24.10 6.22 -5.53
C GLY A 22 -23.33 5.25 -4.65
N MET A 23 -22.15 4.82 -5.10
CA MET A 23 -21.28 3.95 -4.31
C MET A 23 -20.87 4.72 -3.05
N GLY A 24 -21.47 4.35 -1.92
CA GLY A 24 -21.28 5.00 -0.63
C GLY A 24 -20.01 4.54 0.07
N PRO A 25 -19.62 5.18 1.19
CA PRO A 25 -18.48 4.73 1.98
C PRO A 25 -18.63 3.27 2.47
N GLU A 26 -19.86 2.82 2.73
CA GLU A 26 -20.19 1.45 3.13
C GLU A 26 -19.84 0.42 2.03
N ASP A 27 -20.03 0.79 0.75
CA ASP A 27 -19.69 -0.05 -0.40
C ASP A 27 -18.16 -0.15 -0.63
N LEU A 28 -17.40 0.80 -0.09
CA LEU A 28 -15.93 0.81 -0.20
C LEU A 28 -15.26 0.02 0.91
N GLN A 29 -15.94 -0.23 2.03
CA GLN A 29 -15.40 -0.96 3.18
C GLN A 29 -14.71 -2.29 2.80
N PRO A 30 -15.31 -3.21 2.00
CA PRO A 30 -14.66 -4.46 1.61
C PRO A 30 -13.40 -4.23 0.75
N LEU A 31 -13.33 -3.12 0.00
CA LEU A 31 -12.17 -2.74 -0.80
C LEU A 31 -11.02 -2.19 0.06
N THR A 32 -11.32 -1.75 1.28
CA THR A 32 -10.34 -1.20 2.23
C THR A 32 -9.77 -2.23 3.19
N GLU A 33 -10.51 -3.30 3.50
CA GLU A 33 -10.13 -4.33 4.49
C GLU A 33 -8.89 -5.14 4.06
N PHE A 34 -8.82 -5.53 2.77
CA PHE A 34 -7.71 -6.31 2.22
C PHE A 34 -6.96 -5.53 1.15
N ARG A 35 -6.09 -4.64 1.60
CA ARG A 35 -5.27 -3.84 0.70
C ARG A 35 -4.26 -4.70 -0.06
N GLN A 36 -4.54 -4.96 -1.33
CA GLN A 36 -3.67 -5.75 -2.21
C GLN A 36 -2.30 -5.10 -2.44
N GLN A 37 -2.21 -3.76 -2.50
CA GLN A 37 -0.95 -3.03 -2.72
C GLN A 37 -0.89 -1.69 -1.97
N HIS A 38 0.27 -1.40 -1.38
CA HIS A 38 0.58 -0.11 -0.74
C HIS A 38 1.18 0.86 -1.76
N ARG A 39 0.31 1.46 -2.56
CA ARG A 39 0.70 2.51 -3.51
C ARG A 39 1.07 3.79 -2.76
N LYS A 40 2.12 4.45 -3.25
CA LYS A 40 2.58 5.75 -2.74
C LYS A 40 2.56 6.79 -3.86
N THR A 41 2.38 8.03 -3.44
CA THR A 41 2.64 9.20 -4.26
C THR A 41 4.15 9.38 -4.48
N ILE A 42 4.55 10.19 -5.45
CA ILE A 42 5.96 10.49 -5.76
C ILE A 42 6.67 11.10 -4.56
N ASP A 43 5.96 11.89 -3.76
CA ASP A 43 6.41 12.50 -2.52
C ASP A 43 6.31 11.55 -1.30
N GLY A 44 5.98 10.27 -1.52
CA GLY A 44 6.09 9.21 -0.53
C GLY A 44 4.89 8.99 0.38
N ARG A 45 3.85 9.84 0.28
CA ARG A 45 2.59 9.67 1.03
C ARG A 45 1.80 8.48 0.52
N LEU A 46 1.13 7.79 1.43
CA LEU A 46 0.33 6.61 1.10
C LEU A 46 -0.94 7.03 0.35
N CYS A 47 -1.23 6.35 -0.76
CA CYS A 47 -2.53 6.49 -1.42
C CYS A 47 -3.65 5.99 -0.51
N ALA A 48 -4.87 6.47 -0.66
CA ALA A 48 -6.05 5.89 -0.04
C ALA A 48 -6.22 4.42 -0.48
N ALA A 49 -6.69 3.57 0.43
CA ALA A 49 -6.95 2.15 0.13
C ALA A 49 -8.01 1.98 -0.98
N ALA A 50 -9.08 2.75 -0.89
CA ALA A 50 -10.10 2.89 -1.94
C ALA A 50 -10.61 4.34 -1.98
N PHE A 51 -11.01 4.81 -3.16
CA PHE A 51 -11.64 6.12 -3.32
C PHE A 51 -12.60 6.14 -4.51
N VAL A 52 -13.46 7.16 -4.57
CA VAL A 52 -14.41 7.35 -5.68
C VAL A 52 -14.09 8.63 -6.43
N GLN A 53 -14.01 8.55 -7.75
CA GLN A 53 -13.93 9.69 -8.68
C GLN A 53 -14.86 9.44 -9.86
N ASP A 54 -15.65 10.43 -10.26
CA ASP A 54 -16.60 10.33 -11.38
C ASP A 54 -17.55 9.13 -11.29
N ARG A 55 -18.03 8.82 -10.07
CA ARG A 55 -18.89 7.66 -9.73
C ARG A 55 -18.24 6.29 -10.00
N LYS A 56 -16.92 6.23 -10.09
CA LYS A 56 -16.15 4.98 -10.18
C LYS A 56 -15.30 4.83 -8.94
N ALA A 57 -15.34 3.64 -8.34
CA ALA A 57 -14.44 3.27 -7.27
C ALA A 57 -13.09 2.80 -7.85
N TYR A 58 -12.01 3.19 -7.18
CA TYR A 58 -10.65 2.82 -7.52
C TYR A 58 -9.96 2.26 -6.29
N THR A 59 -9.21 1.18 -6.49
CA THR A 59 -8.30 0.60 -5.50
C THR A 59 -6.87 0.81 -6.00
N GLY A 60 -6.14 1.76 -5.40
CA GLY A 60 -4.79 2.14 -5.84
C GLY A 60 -4.78 3.31 -6.83
N CYS A 61 -3.85 3.30 -7.80
CA CYS A 61 -3.64 4.44 -8.70
C CYS A 61 -4.54 4.38 -9.93
N ALA A 62 -5.22 5.48 -10.24
CA ALA A 62 -6.11 5.60 -11.39
C ALA A 62 -5.39 6.25 -12.58
N LEU A 63 -5.68 5.77 -13.79
CA LEU A 63 -5.31 6.43 -15.06
C LEU A 63 -6.40 7.37 -15.59
N ALA A 64 -7.54 7.43 -14.89
CA ALA A 64 -8.65 8.31 -15.19
C ALA A 64 -8.29 9.79 -14.93
N ARG A 65 -9.24 10.70 -15.23
CA ARG A 65 -9.08 12.12 -14.95
C ARG A 65 -8.78 12.34 -13.47
N ASN A 66 -7.71 13.07 -13.20
CA ASN A 66 -7.38 13.53 -11.86
C ASN A 66 -8.29 14.70 -11.44
N PRO A 67 -8.20 15.18 -10.19
CA PRO A 67 -9.03 16.28 -9.70
C PRO A 67 -8.84 17.61 -10.45
N VAL A 68 -7.76 17.75 -11.24
CA VAL A 68 -7.52 18.92 -12.11
C VAL A 68 -7.86 18.66 -13.59
N GLY A 69 -8.42 17.49 -13.91
CA GLY A 69 -8.91 17.13 -15.25
C GLY A 69 -7.89 16.46 -16.18
N GLU A 70 -6.63 16.28 -15.76
CA GLU A 70 -5.59 15.64 -16.57
C GLU A 70 -5.72 14.11 -16.52
N SER A 71 -5.37 13.42 -17.60
CA SER A 71 -5.46 11.95 -17.73
C SER A 71 -4.14 11.36 -18.24
N GLY A 72 -3.98 10.04 -18.12
CA GLY A 72 -2.83 9.32 -18.68
C GLY A 72 -1.62 9.20 -17.76
N ARG A 73 -1.59 9.94 -16.64
CA ARG A 73 -0.58 9.77 -15.58
C ARG A 73 -1.24 9.18 -14.33
N PRO A 74 -0.69 8.09 -13.76
CA PRO A 74 -1.31 7.44 -12.61
C PRO A 74 -1.28 8.35 -11.38
N TRP A 75 -2.43 8.49 -10.73
CA TRP A 75 -2.61 9.34 -9.54
C TRP A 75 -3.51 8.65 -8.51
N CYS A 76 -3.51 9.15 -7.28
CA CYS A 76 -4.39 8.66 -6.21
C CYS A 76 -4.73 9.79 -5.24
N TYR A 77 -5.86 9.65 -4.54
CA TYR A 77 -6.07 10.39 -3.28
C TYR A 77 -5.10 9.87 -2.22
N VAL A 78 -4.68 10.75 -1.32
CA VAL A 78 -3.83 10.43 -0.16
C VAL A 78 -4.70 9.92 0.98
N GLU A 79 -4.17 8.96 1.75
CA GLU A 79 -4.86 8.39 2.90
C GLU A 79 -5.31 9.51 3.88
N PRO A 80 -6.59 9.56 4.31
CA PRO A 80 -7.12 10.68 5.10
C PRO A 80 -6.36 10.95 6.40
N GLN A 81 -5.82 9.91 7.04
CA GLN A 81 -5.02 10.01 8.26
C GLN A 81 -3.70 10.78 8.07
N LEU A 82 -3.22 10.87 6.82
CA LEU A 82 -1.99 11.56 6.46
C LEU A 82 -2.23 13.01 6.04
N LEU A 83 -3.49 13.48 6.04
CA LEU A 83 -3.86 14.86 5.77
C LEU A 83 -3.61 15.72 7.02
N VAL A 84 -2.34 15.79 7.44
CA VAL A 84 -1.92 16.67 8.52
C VAL A 84 -1.91 18.09 7.95
N SER A 85 -2.83 18.94 8.43
CA SER A 85 -2.92 20.39 8.16
C SER A 85 -3.86 20.85 7.05
N GLY A 86 -5.12 20.38 7.00
CA GLY A 86 -6.27 21.16 6.46
C GLY A 86 -6.15 21.81 5.07
N LYS A 87 -5.17 21.38 4.26
CA LYS A 87 -4.79 21.96 2.97
C LYS A 87 -5.26 21.02 1.86
N ALA A 88 -6.27 21.45 1.11
CA ALA A 88 -6.90 20.66 0.03
C ALA A 88 -5.90 20.30 -1.09
N ASP A 89 -4.86 21.12 -1.25
CA ASP A 89 -3.68 20.97 -2.09
C ASP A 89 -2.80 19.75 -1.73
N GLY A 90 -3.08 19.07 -0.61
CA GLY A 90 -2.46 17.82 -0.20
C GLY A 90 -3.35 16.59 -0.29
N SER A 91 -4.59 16.69 -0.78
CA SER A 91 -5.54 15.56 -0.73
C SER A 91 -5.25 14.45 -1.74
N TRP A 92 -4.45 14.70 -2.77
CA TRP A 92 -4.11 13.75 -3.83
C TRP A 92 -2.69 13.98 -4.35
N GLY A 93 -2.19 13.05 -5.17
CA GLY A 93 -0.89 13.19 -5.82
C GLY A 93 -0.66 12.16 -6.93
N TYR A 94 0.41 12.37 -7.70
CA TYR A 94 0.87 11.42 -8.70
C TYR A 94 1.53 10.22 -8.06
N CYS A 95 1.29 9.03 -8.61
CA CYS A 95 1.82 7.80 -8.07
C CYS A 95 3.27 7.57 -8.47
N ALA A 96 4.06 7.12 -7.51
CA ALA A 96 5.34 6.45 -7.76
C ALA A 96 5.09 5.09 -8.44
N PRO A 97 6.11 4.46 -9.07
CA PRO A 97 6.01 3.11 -9.62
C PRO A 97 5.55 2.06 -8.60
N ALA A 98 5.07 0.91 -9.09
CA ALA A 98 4.75 -0.22 -8.22
C ALA A 98 6.01 -0.71 -7.50
N ILE A 99 5.90 -0.97 -6.19
CA ILE A 99 6.97 -1.66 -5.47
C ILE A 99 6.83 -3.16 -5.77
N ASP A 100 7.88 -3.74 -6.34
CA ASP A 100 8.02 -5.19 -6.45
C ASP A 100 8.49 -5.74 -5.10
N TYR A 101 7.53 -6.20 -4.30
CA TYR A 101 7.83 -6.75 -2.98
C TYR A 101 8.58 -8.08 -3.03
N ASP A 102 8.47 -8.85 -4.10
CA ASP A 102 9.22 -10.11 -4.24
C ASP A 102 10.69 -9.81 -4.49
N ALA A 103 10.99 -8.86 -5.38
CA ALA A 103 12.36 -8.38 -5.58
C ALA A 103 12.95 -7.79 -4.29
N VAL A 104 12.21 -6.93 -3.58
CA VAL A 104 12.68 -6.35 -2.30
C VAL A 104 12.94 -7.44 -1.25
N ARG A 105 12.03 -8.43 -1.14
CA ARG A 105 12.23 -9.57 -0.22
C ARG A 105 13.43 -10.43 -0.60
N GLY A 106 13.67 -10.63 -1.91
CA GLY A 106 14.85 -11.34 -2.41
C GLY A 106 16.14 -10.68 -1.96
N VAL A 107 16.29 -9.37 -2.22
CA VAL A 107 17.47 -8.59 -1.80
C VAL A 107 17.64 -8.58 -0.27
N ALA A 108 16.53 -8.46 0.47
CA ALA A 108 16.56 -8.53 1.93
C ALA A 108 17.05 -9.91 2.43
N ALA A 109 16.61 -11.01 1.81
CA ALA A 109 17.06 -12.35 2.16
C ALA A 109 18.55 -12.55 1.86
N GLU A 110 19.03 -12.08 0.72
CA GLU A 110 20.45 -12.14 0.33
C GLU A 110 21.34 -11.34 1.28
N SER A 111 20.96 -10.08 1.57
CA SER A 111 21.69 -9.23 2.52
C SER A 111 21.73 -9.81 3.93
N LEU A 112 20.63 -10.44 4.39
CA LEU A 112 20.60 -11.12 5.67
C LEU A 112 21.53 -12.34 5.69
N ALA A 113 21.52 -13.15 4.62
CA ALA A 113 22.42 -14.29 4.50
C ALA A 113 23.90 -13.87 4.55
N ALA A 114 24.24 -12.78 3.85
CA ALA A 114 25.57 -12.19 3.89
C ALA A 114 25.94 -11.69 5.31
N ALA A 115 25.03 -11.00 5.99
CA ALA A 115 25.24 -10.54 7.37
C ALA A 115 25.47 -11.71 8.34
N VAL A 116 24.69 -12.80 8.21
CA VAL A 116 24.86 -14.02 9.00
C VAL A 116 26.24 -14.65 8.75
N ALA A 117 26.69 -14.71 7.51
CA ALA A 117 28.02 -15.23 7.18
C ALA A 117 29.13 -14.39 7.83
N THR A 118 29.02 -13.06 7.77
CA THR A 118 29.96 -12.13 8.42
C THR A 118 30.00 -12.33 9.94
N VAL A 119 28.84 -12.39 10.60
CA VAL A 119 28.75 -12.60 12.06
C VAL A 119 29.36 -13.95 12.45
N ARG A 120 29.08 -15.02 11.71
CA ARG A 120 29.69 -16.34 11.96
C ARG A 120 31.21 -16.31 11.82
N GLY A 121 31.73 -15.58 10.83
CA GLY A 121 33.16 -15.35 10.67
C GLY A 121 33.79 -14.68 11.89
N HIS A 122 33.17 -13.61 12.41
CA HIS A 122 33.63 -12.94 13.62
C HIS A 122 33.55 -13.83 14.86
N VAL A 123 32.47 -14.59 15.04
CA VAL A 123 32.36 -15.54 16.16
C VAL A 123 33.48 -16.57 16.11
N ALA A 124 33.79 -17.12 14.93
CA ALA A 124 34.87 -18.10 14.79
C ALA A 124 36.26 -17.50 15.14
N GLN A 125 36.51 -16.25 14.74
CA GLN A 125 37.75 -15.53 15.10
C GLN A 125 37.86 -15.32 16.61
N LEU A 126 36.79 -14.85 17.25
CA LEU A 126 36.75 -14.62 18.70
C LEU A 126 36.94 -15.93 19.48
N GLN A 127 36.27 -17.01 19.07
CA GLN A 127 36.44 -18.34 19.68
C GLN A 127 37.86 -18.90 19.53
N LYS A 128 38.55 -18.57 18.44
CA LYS A 128 39.96 -18.95 18.26
C LYS A 128 40.87 -18.15 19.20
N ALA A 129 40.66 -16.84 19.28
CA ALA A 129 41.42 -15.96 20.18
C ALA A 129 41.21 -16.33 21.65
N GLN A 130 39.96 -16.63 22.05
CA GLN A 130 39.64 -17.09 23.40
C GLN A 130 40.39 -18.38 23.77
N ARG A 131 40.35 -19.40 22.91
CA ARG A 131 41.05 -20.67 23.15
C ARG A 131 42.57 -20.48 23.27
N ALA A 132 43.17 -19.63 22.45
CA ALA A 132 44.61 -19.33 22.54
C ALA A 132 44.97 -18.62 23.84
N ALA A 133 44.11 -17.70 24.32
CA ALA A 133 44.30 -17.04 25.60
C ALA A 133 44.17 -18.01 26.79
N GLU A 134 43.17 -18.90 26.75
CA GLU A 134 42.96 -19.94 27.77
C GLU A 134 44.17 -20.90 27.85
N ASP A 135 44.71 -21.36 26.70
CA ASP A 135 45.89 -22.23 26.64
C ASP A 135 47.16 -21.55 27.19
N THR A 136 47.33 -20.25 26.89
CA THR A 136 48.43 -19.45 27.43
C THR A 136 48.32 -19.31 28.95
N LEU A 137 47.11 -19.06 29.47
CA LEU A 137 46.86 -18.98 30.91
C LEU A 137 47.10 -20.31 31.61
N ASP A 138 46.69 -21.43 31.00
CA ASP A 138 46.91 -22.76 31.56
C ASP A 138 48.41 -23.10 31.62
N THR A 139 49.15 -22.77 30.57
CA THR A 139 50.62 -22.92 30.55
C THR A 139 51.28 -22.08 31.65
N TYR A 140 50.87 -20.82 31.83
CA TYR A 140 51.37 -19.96 32.90
C TYR A 140 51.10 -20.56 34.29
N ARG A 141 49.89 -21.06 34.56
CA ARG A 141 49.57 -21.72 35.83
C ARG A 141 50.43 -22.95 36.07
N ARG A 142 50.67 -23.76 35.03
CA ARG A 142 51.50 -24.97 35.15
C ARG A 142 52.97 -24.65 35.44
N VAL A 143 53.52 -23.59 34.88
CA VAL A 143 54.96 -23.27 34.98
C VAL A 143 55.28 -22.30 36.12
N CYS A 144 54.41 -21.32 36.38
CA CYS A 144 54.73 -20.16 37.20
C CYS A 144 53.97 -20.09 38.54
N SER A 145 52.97 -20.95 38.79
CA SER A 145 52.23 -20.97 40.06
C SER A 145 52.45 -22.22 40.92
N SER A 146 53.53 -22.98 40.65
CA SER A 146 54.03 -24.07 41.51
C SER A 146 55.09 -23.58 42.49
#